data_AF-A0A9P3F0R6-F1
#
_entry.id   AF-A0A9P3F0R6-F1
#
_cell.length_a   1.000
_cell.length_b   1.000
_cell.length_c   1.000
_cell.angle_alpha   90.00
_cell.angle_beta   90.00
_cell.angle_gamma   90.00
#
_symmetry.space_group_name_H-M   'P 1'
#
loop_
_entity.id
_entity.type
_entity.pdbx_description
1 polymer ?
#
loop_
_entity_poly.entity_id
_entity_poly.type
_entity_poly.pdbx_seq_one_letter_code
_entity_poly.pdbx_strand_id
1 'polypeptide(L)'
;MFVLILILVGMHRPRFADSTVVIIIVTACLWGSDRLLRFVKLCWNFFGNYATLTPMEDGAVRVKLHRPLRCAPGSHAFLWMPSIRFLESHPFTLVSADPVEFLIRKYDGYTHDLFELAQQQPGKRLRCSVDGGYGRIPDFMTFDRVILVAGGSGASFTFAIALSILKEGAAGNATKIIDFIWTVKHSESLNWFERELQQLQESPCVNLFIHVSRDDVTSEDCSRLNSALVAGDVEKGKEEANGRSIPLSDRRKGRPDTANLLAGCISQCSLESRIGVGACGPIQMIEAIRDAIYQSTYDNGPSIALYTEVGNLPRLHIAASARY
;
A
#
# COMPACT_ATOMS: atom_id res chain seq x y z
N MET A 1 -5.38 -30.82 -0.28
CA MET A 1 -6.30 -31.21 -1.37
C MET A 1 -5.58 -31.81 -2.58
N PHE A 2 -4.60 -31.12 -3.19
CA PHE A 2 -3.90 -31.63 -4.40
C PHE A 2 -3.24 -33.02 -4.24
N VAL A 3 -2.49 -33.24 -3.16
CA VAL A 3 -1.84 -34.54 -2.87
C VAL A 3 -2.88 -35.66 -2.71
N LEU A 4 -4.00 -35.36 -2.05
CA LEU A 4 -5.10 -36.31 -1.86
C LEU A 4 -5.76 -36.66 -3.19
N ILE A 5 -5.91 -35.70 -4.11
CA ILE A 5 -6.41 -35.96 -5.48
C ILE A 5 -5.45 -36.87 -6.23
N LEU A 6 -4.13 -36.64 -6.17
CA LEU A 6 -3.14 -37.50 -6.83
C LEU A 6 -3.20 -38.94 -6.30
N ILE A 7 -3.33 -39.11 -4.98
CA ILE A 7 -3.47 -40.42 -4.34
C ILE A 7 -4.77 -41.10 -4.79
N LEU A 8 -5.90 -40.39 -4.74
CA LEU A 8 -7.21 -40.95 -5.11
C LEU A 8 -7.29 -41.31 -6.59
N VAL A 9 -6.71 -40.50 -7.49
CA VAL A 9 -6.62 -40.82 -8.93
C VAL A 9 -5.77 -42.08 -9.15
N GLY A 10 -4.67 -42.22 -8.41
CA GLY A 10 -3.86 -43.44 -8.42
C GLY A 10 -4.62 -44.67 -7.93
N MET A 11 -5.44 -44.52 -6.88
CA MET A 11 -6.22 -45.62 -6.28
C MET A 11 -7.51 -45.97 -7.06
N HIS A 12 -8.11 -45.02 -7.79
CA HIS A 12 -9.36 -45.23 -8.51
C HIS A 12 -9.22 -46.09 -9.78
N ARG A 13 -8.02 -46.24 -10.32
CA ARG A 13 -7.75 -47.07 -11.51
C ARG A 13 -7.29 -48.47 -11.09
N PRO A 14 -8.13 -49.52 -11.21
CA PRO A 14 -7.77 -50.89 -10.80
C PRO A 14 -6.74 -51.57 -11.72
N ARG A 15 -6.47 -51.00 -12.89
CA ARG A 15 -5.39 -51.43 -13.81
C ARG A 15 -4.44 -50.27 -14.02
N PHE A 16 -3.23 -50.37 -13.47
CA PHE A 16 -2.16 -49.41 -13.69
C PHE A 16 -1.69 -49.52 -15.14
N ALA A 17 -2.16 -48.63 -16.01
CA ALA A 17 -1.46 -48.39 -17.26
C ALA A 17 -0.17 -47.64 -16.93
N ASP A 18 0.99 -48.17 -17.33
CA ASP A 18 2.32 -47.63 -17.00
C ASP A 18 2.42 -46.11 -17.24
N SER A 19 1.81 -45.63 -18.33
CA SER A 19 1.79 -44.21 -18.70
C SER A 19 1.13 -43.31 -17.64
N THR A 20 0.09 -43.79 -16.95
CA THR A 20 -0.62 -42.98 -15.93
C THR A 20 0.20 -42.83 -14.65
N VAL A 21 0.87 -43.90 -14.22
CA VAL A 21 1.76 -43.87 -13.06
C VAL A 21 2.93 -42.92 -13.30
N VAL A 22 3.52 -42.98 -14.50
CA VAL A 22 4.60 -42.06 -14.90
C VAL A 22 4.13 -40.60 -14.82
N ILE A 23 2.94 -40.27 -15.34
CA ILE A 23 2.39 -38.89 -15.29
C ILE A 23 2.19 -38.43 -13.84
N ILE A 24 1.64 -39.28 -12.96
CA ILE A 24 1.41 -38.94 -11.55
C ILE A 24 2.74 -38.68 -10.84
N ILE A 25 3.74 -39.55 -11.04
CA ILE A 25 5.07 -39.39 -10.42
C ILE A 25 5.73 -38.10 -10.90
N VAL A 26 5.75 -37.84 -12.21
CA VAL A 26 6.33 -36.60 -12.76
C VAL A 26 5.63 -35.36 -12.19
N THR A 27 4.30 -35.38 -12.13
CA THR A 27 3.50 -34.28 -11.56
C THR A 27 3.80 -34.09 -10.06
N ALA A 28 3.91 -35.18 -9.30
CA ALA A 28 4.23 -35.14 -7.88
C ALA A 28 5.65 -34.60 -7.63
N CYS A 29 6.64 -35.01 -8.44
CA CYS A 29 8.01 -34.50 -8.38
C CYS A 29 8.07 -33.01 -8.70
N LEU A 30 7.36 -32.55 -9.74
CA LEU A 30 7.31 -31.12 -10.11
C LEU A 30 6.64 -30.26 -9.03
N TRP A 31 5.54 -30.76 -8.45
CA TRP A 31 4.89 -30.07 -7.34
C TRP A 31 5.79 -30.05 -6.08
N GLY A 32 6.41 -31.18 -5.75
CA GLY A 32 7.30 -31.33 -4.60
C GLY A 32 8.52 -30.43 -4.73
N SER A 33 9.11 -30.32 -5.92
CA SER A 33 10.26 -29.44 -6.17
C SER A 33 9.90 -27.96 -6.03
N ASP A 34 8.76 -27.50 -6.57
CA ASP A 34 8.27 -26.13 -6.35
C ASP A 34 8.06 -25.84 -4.85
N ARG A 35 7.42 -26.76 -4.11
CA ARG A 35 7.22 -26.59 -2.66
C ARG A 35 8.54 -26.55 -1.89
N LEU A 36 9.48 -27.43 -2.23
CA LEU A 36 10.80 -27.47 -1.61
C LEU A 36 11.57 -26.17 -1.88
N LEU A 37 11.58 -25.68 -3.12
CA LEU A 37 12.24 -24.41 -3.47
C LEU A 37 11.65 -23.23 -2.68
N ARG A 38 10.32 -23.14 -2.56
CA ARG A 38 9.66 -22.11 -1.75
C ARG A 38 10.01 -22.23 -0.28
N PHE A 39 10.04 -23.45 0.26
CA PHE A 39 10.42 -23.69 1.66
C PHE A 39 11.88 -23.32 1.93
N VAL A 40 12.80 -23.74 1.06
CA VAL A 40 14.22 -23.38 1.13
C VAL A 40 14.39 -21.86 1.08
N LYS A 41 13.70 -21.17 0.16
CA LYS A 41 13.71 -19.71 0.06
C LYS A 41 13.17 -19.04 1.33
N LEU A 42 12.06 -19.55 1.88
CA LEU A 42 11.47 -19.06 3.12
C LEU A 42 12.45 -19.22 4.30
N CYS A 43 13.10 -20.38 4.44
CA CYS A 43 14.11 -20.64 5.45
C CYS A 43 15.33 -19.75 5.26
N TRP A 44 15.81 -19.60 4.03
CA TRP A 44 16.95 -18.73 3.71
C TRP A 44 16.66 -17.27 4.08
N ASN A 45 15.47 -16.78 3.76
CA ASN A 45 15.01 -15.45 4.12
C ASN A 45 14.61 -15.32 5.60
N PHE A 46 14.55 -16.41 6.37
CA PHE A 46 14.28 -16.37 7.80
C PHE A 46 15.55 -16.12 8.62
N PHE A 47 16.67 -16.70 8.21
CA PHE A 47 17.93 -16.55 8.95
C PHE A 47 18.45 -15.11 8.85
N GLY A 48 18.65 -14.49 10.01
CA GLY A 48 19.19 -13.13 10.14
C GLY A 48 18.17 -12.01 9.92
N ASN A 49 16.91 -12.33 9.64
CA ASN A 49 15.87 -11.34 9.39
C ASN A 49 15.02 -11.09 10.64
N TYR A 50 14.92 -9.80 10.99
CA TYR A 50 14.15 -9.33 12.14
C TYR A 50 13.30 -8.14 11.75
N ALA A 51 12.14 -8.02 12.38
CA ALA A 51 11.27 -6.87 12.27
C ALA A 51 10.86 -6.35 13.64
N THR A 52 10.74 -5.03 13.74
CA THR A 52 10.19 -4.34 14.92
C THR A 52 8.73 -4.01 14.66
N LEU A 53 7.87 -4.34 15.62
CA LEU A 53 6.45 -4.00 15.59
C LEU A 53 6.18 -2.76 16.44
N THR A 54 5.56 -1.75 15.84
CA THR A 54 5.10 -0.55 16.54
C THR A 54 3.59 -0.42 16.37
N PRO A 55 2.79 -0.51 17.44
CA PRO A 55 1.36 -0.27 17.35
C PRO A 55 1.10 1.21 16.99
N MET A 56 0.08 1.44 16.18
CA MET A 56 -0.40 2.74 15.74
C MET A 56 -1.87 2.91 16.13
N GLU A 57 -2.34 4.15 16.14
CA GLU A 57 -3.74 4.51 16.39
C GLU A 57 -4.70 3.95 15.32
N ASP A 58 -6.01 3.95 15.58
CA ASP A 58 -7.04 3.32 14.72
C ASP A 58 -6.69 1.88 14.25
N GLY A 59 -6.06 1.09 15.13
CA GLY A 59 -5.87 -0.34 14.92
C GLY A 59 -4.91 -0.70 13.79
N ALA A 60 -3.74 -0.05 13.69
CA ALA A 60 -2.71 -0.41 12.72
C ALA A 60 -1.38 -0.79 13.39
N VAL A 61 -0.53 -1.52 12.67
CA VAL A 61 0.84 -1.86 13.09
C VAL A 61 1.81 -1.42 12.01
N ARG A 62 2.82 -0.64 12.40
CA ARG A 62 3.98 -0.37 11.56
C ARG A 62 5.03 -1.44 11.81
N VAL A 63 5.42 -2.14 10.76
CA VAL A 63 6.41 -3.21 10.79
C VAL A 63 7.66 -2.73 10.07
N LYS A 64 8.75 -2.56 10.81
CA LYS A 64 10.03 -2.10 10.27
C LYS A 64 11.04 -3.24 10.22
N LEU A 65 11.56 -3.56 9.04
CA LEU A 65 12.59 -4.57 8.88
C LEU A 65 13.97 -3.99 9.13
N HIS A 66 14.88 -4.85 9.61
CA HIS A 66 16.28 -4.50 9.83
C HIS A 66 17.18 -4.82 8.64
N ARG A 67 16.68 -5.59 7.66
CA ARG A 67 17.44 -5.97 6.46
C ARG A 67 16.87 -5.26 5.24
N PRO A 68 17.71 -4.73 4.35
CA PRO A 68 17.24 -4.17 3.09
C PRO A 68 16.63 -5.26 2.21
N LEU A 69 15.62 -4.87 1.43
CA LEU A 69 14.98 -5.71 0.43
C LEU A 69 14.96 -4.93 -0.89
N ARG A 70 15.39 -5.58 -1.97
CA ARG A 70 15.31 -4.97 -3.31
C ARG A 70 13.87 -5.06 -3.78
N CYS A 71 13.15 -3.95 -3.70
CA CYS A 71 11.75 -3.85 -4.08
C CYS A 71 11.51 -2.56 -4.84
N ALA A 72 10.62 -2.63 -5.83
CA ALA A 72 10.09 -1.42 -6.44
C ALA A 72 9.11 -0.74 -5.47
N PRO A 73 9.00 0.60 -5.49
CA PRO A 73 7.94 1.31 -4.79
C PRO A 73 6.55 0.73 -5.14
N GLY A 74 5.61 0.70 -4.21
CA GLY A 74 4.26 0.17 -4.44
C GLY A 74 4.18 -1.34 -4.71
N SER A 75 5.30 -2.07 -4.66
CA SER A 75 5.31 -3.54 -4.66
C SER A 75 4.84 -4.10 -3.32
N HIS A 76 4.49 -5.38 -3.30
CA HIS A 76 4.18 -6.11 -2.07
C HIS A 76 5.19 -7.20 -1.80
N ALA A 77 5.24 -7.63 -0.54
CA ALA A 77 6.05 -8.73 -0.07
C ALA A 77 5.25 -9.64 0.85
N PHE A 78 5.56 -10.92 0.81
CA PHE A 78 5.04 -11.91 1.72
C PHE A 78 5.84 -11.88 3.02
N LEU A 79 5.14 -11.59 4.12
CA LEU A 79 5.68 -11.56 5.47
C LEU A 79 5.23 -12.82 6.21
N TRP A 80 6.22 -13.56 6.73
CA TRP A 80 6.01 -14.69 7.62
C TRP A 80 6.67 -14.41 8.98
N MET A 81 5.88 -14.51 10.04
CA MET A 81 6.34 -14.37 11.43
C MET A 81 5.90 -15.59 12.25
N PRO A 82 6.81 -16.52 12.57
CA PRO A 82 6.42 -17.74 13.28
C PRO A 82 5.93 -17.50 14.71
N SER A 83 6.27 -16.37 15.33
CA SER A 83 5.72 -15.99 16.65
C SER A 83 4.24 -15.62 16.63
N ILE A 84 3.67 -15.35 15.44
CA ILE A 84 2.26 -15.00 15.28
C ILE A 84 1.52 -16.23 14.77
N ARG A 85 1.88 -16.71 13.57
CA ARG A 85 1.35 -17.95 13.01
C ARG A 85 2.44 -18.72 12.27
N PHE A 86 2.63 -19.98 12.65
CA PHE A 86 3.76 -20.76 12.20
C PHE A 86 3.72 -21.15 10.72
N LEU A 87 2.54 -21.34 10.12
CA LEU A 87 2.41 -21.86 8.75
C LEU A 87 1.68 -20.90 7.79
N GLU A 88 1.61 -19.61 8.12
CA GLU A 88 0.90 -18.62 7.31
C GLU A 88 1.81 -17.47 6.90
N SER A 89 1.88 -17.19 5.60
CA SER A 89 2.60 -16.05 5.06
C SER A 89 1.61 -15.16 4.30
N HIS A 90 1.65 -13.85 4.55
CA HIS A 90 0.64 -12.91 4.07
C HIS A 90 1.26 -11.78 3.25
N PRO A 91 0.65 -11.38 2.12
CA PRO A 91 1.15 -10.29 1.29
C PRO A 91 0.81 -8.93 1.90
N PHE A 92 1.80 -8.03 1.98
CA PHE A 92 1.62 -6.64 2.39
C PHE A 92 2.38 -5.70 1.47
N THR A 93 1.76 -4.56 1.15
CA THR A 93 2.34 -3.51 0.32
C THR A 93 3.38 -2.72 1.10
N LEU A 94 4.55 -2.49 0.50
CA LEU A 94 5.61 -1.69 1.10
C LEU A 94 5.21 -0.21 1.11
N VAL A 95 5.39 0.44 2.25
CA VAL A 95 5.29 1.91 2.38
C VAL A 95 6.62 2.56 2.01
N SER A 96 7.72 1.99 2.48
CA SER A 96 9.09 2.39 2.15
C SER A 96 9.94 1.16 1.86
N ALA A 97 10.93 1.31 0.97
CA ALA A 97 11.90 0.27 0.64
C ALA A 97 13.24 0.46 1.39
N ASP A 98 13.49 1.63 1.98
CA ASP A 98 14.74 1.94 2.67
C ASP A 98 14.52 2.90 3.85
N PRO A 99 14.46 2.39 5.10
CA PRO A 99 14.35 0.98 5.46
C PRO A 99 13.00 0.39 5.01
N VAL A 100 12.94 -0.94 4.87
CA VAL A 100 11.71 -1.62 4.44
C VAL A 100 10.66 -1.54 5.55
N GLU A 101 9.54 -0.89 5.24
CA GLU A 101 8.46 -0.67 6.19
C GLU A 101 7.10 -1.06 5.61
N PHE A 102 6.29 -1.73 6.43
CA PHE A 102 4.89 -2.04 6.15
C PHE A 102 3.99 -1.31 7.13
N LEU A 103 2.82 -0.88 6.66
CA LEU A 103 1.72 -0.46 7.52
C LEU A 103 0.57 -1.45 7.33
N ILE A 104 0.24 -2.17 8.40
CA ILE A 104 -0.74 -3.27 8.37
C ILE A 104 -1.91 -2.90 9.27
N ARG A 105 -3.09 -2.71 8.68
CA ARG A 105 -4.33 -2.49 9.45
C ARG A 105 -4.82 -3.80 10.05
N LYS A 106 -5.31 -3.75 11.28
CA LYS A 106 -6.00 -4.83 11.98
C LYS A 106 -7.31 -5.17 11.24
N TYR A 107 -7.41 -6.42 10.83
CA TYR A 107 -8.65 -7.10 10.47
C TYR A 107 -8.77 -8.37 11.31
N ASP A 108 -9.37 -9.41 10.78
CA ASP A 108 -9.49 -10.70 11.43
C ASP A 108 -8.27 -11.61 11.16
N GLY A 109 -8.13 -12.65 11.97
CA GLY A 109 -7.11 -13.68 11.77
C GLY A 109 -5.68 -13.18 12.03
N TYR A 110 -4.76 -13.40 11.09
CA TYR A 110 -3.33 -13.10 11.29
C TYR A 110 -3.06 -11.63 11.67
N THR A 111 -3.77 -10.69 11.06
CA THR A 111 -3.56 -9.25 11.33
C THR A 111 -4.10 -8.83 12.70
N HIS A 112 -5.11 -9.55 13.22
CA HIS A 112 -5.59 -9.40 14.60
C HIS A 112 -4.49 -9.79 15.58
N ASP A 113 -3.97 -11.01 15.43
CA ASP A 113 -2.94 -11.58 16.29
C ASP A 113 -1.64 -10.75 16.25
N LEU A 114 -1.30 -10.23 15.06
CA LEU A 114 -0.18 -9.30 14.86
C LEU A 114 -0.36 -8.01 15.67
N PHE A 115 -1.55 -7.42 15.63
CA PHE A 115 -1.83 -6.18 16.35
C PHE A 115 -1.85 -6.39 17.86
N GLU A 116 -2.44 -7.47 18.36
CA GLU A 116 -2.43 -7.79 19.78
C GLU A 116 -1.01 -8.02 20.31
N LEU A 117 -0.18 -8.76 19.56
CA LEU A 117 1.22 -8.96 19.93
C LEU A 117 2.00 -7.64 19.96
N ALA A 118 1.77 -6.76 18.99
CA ALA A 118 2.40 -5.44 18.94
C ALA A 118 1.99 -4.54 20.11
N GLN A 119 0.73 -4.63 20.56
CA GLN A 119 0.25 -3.90 21.75
C GLN A 119 0.85 -4.45 23.05
N GLN A 120 0.96 -5.77 23.18
CA GLN A 120 1.53 -6.39 24.38
C GLN A 120 3.04 -6.15 24.50
N GLN A 121 3.74 -6.07 23.37
CA GLN A 121 5.20 -6.01 23.31
C GLN A 121 5.67 -4.94 22.30
N PRO A 122 5.38 -3.65 22.53
CA PRO A 122 5.70 -2.57 21.60
C PRO A 122 7.21 -2.45 21.43
N GLY A 123 7.67 -2.30 20.19
CA GLY A 123 9.08 -2.15 19.85
C GLY A 123 9.89 -3.45 19.94
N LYS A 124 9.28 -4.59 20.27
CA LYS A 124 9.99 -5.87 20.34
C LYS A 124 10.45 -6.31 18.96
N ARG A 125 11.70 -6.77 18.90
CA ARG A 125 12.29 -7.38 17.70
C ARG A 125 11.85 -8.84 17.60
N LEU A 126 11.17 -9.19 16.51
CA LEU A 126 10.71 -10.54 16.22
C LEU A 126 11.42 -11.08 14.99
N ARG A 127 11.66 -12.39 14.96
CA ARG A 127 12.17 -13.06 13.77
C ARG A 127 11.08 -13.11 12.72
N CYS A 128 11.45 -12.83 11.47
CA CYS A 128 10.54 -12.88 10.34
C CYS A 128 11.26 -13.38 9.10
N SER A 129 10.51 -13.94 8.15
CA SER A 129 10.97 -14.12 6.78
C SER A 129 10.17 -13.19 5.88
N VAL A 130 10.86 -12.54 4.95
CA VAL A 130 10.23 -11.66 3.98
C VAL A 130 10.68 -12.05 2.59
N ASP A 131 9.70 -12.25 1.73
CA ASP A 131 9.90 -12.51 0.31
C ASP A 131 9.17 -11.43 -0.49
N GLY A 132 9.90 -10.58 -1.21
CA GLY A 132 9.33 -9.38 -1.83
C GLY A 132 9.75 -9.15 -3.27
N GLY A 133 9.32 -7.99 -3.77
CA GLY A 133 9.46 -7.61 -5.19
C GLY A 133 8.29 -8.11 -6.03
N TYR A 134 7.14 -8.39 -5.41
CA TYR A 134 5.94 -8.85 -6.10
C TYR A 134 5.05 -7.67 -6.48
N GLY A 135 4.33 -7.82 -7.58
CA GLY A 135 3.56 -6.73 -8.17
C GLY A 135 4.44 -5.89 -9.09
N ARG A 136 4.10 -5.92 -10.39
CA ARG A 136 4.65 -4.97 -11.36
C ARG A 136 3.72 -3.77 -11.41
N ILE A 137 4.24 -2.63 -10.95
CA ILE A 137 3.65 -1.32 -11.17
C ILE A 137 4.30 -0.69 -12.42
N PRO A 138 3.59 0.17 -13.17
CA PRO A 138 4.20 0.98 -14.21
C PRO A 138 5.22 1.95 -13.61
N ASP A 139 6.11 2.46 -14.46
CA ASP A 139 6.93 3.59 -14.10
C ASP A 139 6.12 4.89 -14.21
N PHE A 140 5.76 5.46 -13.06
CA PHE A 140 4.99 6.70 -13.01
C PHE A 140 5.79 7.93 -13.46
N MET A 141 7.13 7.83 -13.58
CA MET A 141 7.96 8.92 -14.13
C MET A 141 7.72 9.15 -15.63
N THR A 142 7.10 8.19 -16.32
CA THR A 142 6.74 8.31 -17.74
C THR A 142 5.58 9.25 -18.00
N PHE A 143 4.79 9.60 -16.98
CA PHE A 143 3.66 10.53 -17.10
C PHE A 143 4.09 11.97 -16.84
N ASP A 144 3.32 12.93 -17.34
CA ASP A 144 3.57 14.37 -17.15
C ASP A 144 2.93 14.86 -15.83
N ARG A 145 1.77 14.28 -15.49
CA ARG A 145 1.08 14.50 -14.21
C ARG A 145 0.62 13.17 -13.63
N VAL A 146 0.70 13.05 -12.30
CA VAL A 146 0.32 11.83 -11.59
C VAL A 146 -0.78 12.14 -10.58
N ILE A 147 -1.88 11.39 -10.64
CA ILE A 147 -3.00 11.52 -9.70
C ILE A 147 -3.06 10.25 -8.86
N LEU A 148 -2.89 10.38 -7.55
CA LEU A 148 -2.84 9.27 -6.62
C LEU A 148 -4.03 9.33 -5.68
N VAL A 149 -4.87 8.28 -5.71
CA VAL A 149 -6.11 8.22 -4.93
C VAL A 149 -6.06 7.05 -3.94
N ALA A 150 -6.19 7.35 -2.66
CA ALA A 150 -6.11 6.36 -1.60
C ALA A 150 -7.35 6.35 -0.70
N GLY A 151 -7.78 5.16 -0.30
CA GLY A 151 -8.79 4.93 0.72
C GLY A 151 -8.24 4.11 1.90
N GLY A 152 -8.30 4.67 3.12
CA GLY A 152 -7.86 4.01 4.34
C GLY A 152 -6.40 3.54 4.26
N SER A 153 -6.15 2.28 4.61
CA SER A 153 -4.81 1.67 4.58
C SER A 153 -4.27 1.41 3.17
N GLY A 154 -5.09 1.56 2.13
CA GLY A 154 -4.64 1.53 0.73
C GLY A 154 -3.64 2.64 0.38
N ALA A 155 -3.49 3.62 1.27
CA ALA A 155 -2.49 4.68 1.14
C ALA A 155 -1.04 4.17 1.14
N SER A 156 -0.75 2.98 1.67
CA SER A 156 0.60 2.40 1.60
C SER A 156 1.13 2.35 0.16
N PHE A 157 0.27 1.98 -0.79
CA PHE A 157 0.59 1.94 -2.22
C PHE A 157 0.89 3.33 -2.79
N THR A 158 0.00 4.29 -2.54
CA THR A 158 0.11 5.63 -3.13
C THR A 158 1.25 6.43 -2.51
N PHE A 159 1.45 6.36 -1.19
CA PHE A 159 2.60 7.00 -0.53
C PHE A 159 3.92 6.47 -1.08
N ALA A 160 4.06 5.15 -1.26
CA ALA A 160 5.27 4.58 -1.81
C ALA A 160 5.58 5.13 -3.21
N ILE A 161 4.56 5.29 -4.07
CA ILE A 161 4.71 5.87 -5.40
C ILE A 161 5.06 7.36 -5.32
N ALA A 162 4.31 8.14 -4.53
CA ALA A 162 4.52 9.58 -4.40
C ALA A 162 5.94 9.89 -3.92
N LEU A 163 6.37 9.24 -2.84
CA LEU A 163 7.71 9.41 -2.28
C LEU A 163 8.80 8.96 -3.25
N SER A 164 8.56 7.93 -4.06
CA SER A 164 9.50 7.56 -5.10
C SER A 164 9.65 8.63 -6.16
N ILE A 165 8.55 9.22 -6.64
CA ILE A 165 8.60 10.30 -7.64
C ILE A 165 9.35 11.51 -7.08
N LEU A 166 9.11 11.86 -5.82
CA LEU A 166 9.82 12.95 -5.14
C LEU A 166 11.32 12.65 -5.01
N LYS A 167 11.68 11.43 -4.64
CA LYS A 167 13.08 10.99 -4.55
C LYS A 167 13.79 11.07 -5.90
N GLU A 168 13.13 10.64 -6.98
CA GLU A 168 13.67 10.74 -8.34
C GLU A 168 13.81 12.20 -8.78
N GLY A 169 12.83 13.05 -8.48
CA GLY A 169 12.92 14.50 -8.73
C GLY A 169 14.09 15.16 -8.00
N ALA A 170 14.30 14.82 -6.72
CA ALA A 170 15.43 15.29 -5.93
C ALA A 170 16.79 14.79 -6.44
N ALA A 171 16.81 13.64 -7.12
CA ALA A 171 18.01 13.08 -7.75
C ALA A 171 18.36 13.74 -9.11
N GLY A 172 17.59 14.76 -9.54
CA GLY A 172 17.83 15.51 -10.77
C GLY A 172 16.98 15.07 -11.97
N ASN A 173 16.06 14.13 -11.79
CA ASN A 173 15.07 13.79 -12.82
C ASN A 173 13.96 14.84 -12.92
N ALA A 174 13.19 14.80 -14.01
CA ALA A 174 12.10 15.74 -14.24
C ALA A 174 11.06 15.67 -13.10
N THR A 175 10.86 16.78 -12.40
CA THR A 175 9.84 16.90 -11.35
C THR A 175 8.45 16.75 -11.97
N LYS A 176 7.60 15.94 -11.34
CA LYS A 176 6.23 15.69 -11.78
C LYS A 176 5.26 16.37 -10.82
N ILE A 177 4.14 16.86 -11.35
CA ILE A 177 3.05 17.37 -10.52
C ILE A 177 2.24 16.17 -10.02
N ILE A 178 2.00 16.12 -8.71
CA ILE A 178 1.29 15.03 -8.04
C ILE A 178 0.01 15.60 -7.42
N ASP A 179 -1.15 15.10 -7.81
CA ASP A 179 -2.38 15.31 -7.05
C ASP A 179 -2.60 14.11 -6.14
N PHE A 180 -2.48 14.31 -4.82
CA PHE A 180 -2.61 13.25 -3.84
C PHE A 180 -3.93 13.38 -3.09
N ILE A 181 -4.88 12.49 -3.37
CA ILE A 181 -6.20 12.45 -2.76
C ILE A 181 -6.25 11.29 -1.78
N TRP A 182 -6.40 11.57 -0.49
CA TRP A 182 -6.50 10.53 0.53
C TRP A 182 -7.75 10.67 1.36
N THR A 183 -8.53 9.58 1.45
CA THR A 183 -9.73 9.51 2.27
C THR A 183 -9.56 8.52 3.40
N VAL A 184 -9.79 8.97 4.64
CA VAL A 184 -9.78 8.14 5.85
C VAL A 184 -11.14 8.18 6.55
N LYS A 185 -11.37 7.20 7.43
CA LYS A 185 -12.56 7.18 8.28
C LYS A 185 -12.38 8.11 9.47
N HIS A 186 -11.25 7.99 10.17
CA HIS A 186 -10.94 8.71 11.39
C HIS A 186 -9.68 9.56 11.21
N SER A 187 -9.57 10.67 11.92
CA SER A 187 -8.42 11.57 11.89
C SER A 187 -7.17 10.92 12.47
N GLU A 188 -7.35 10.02 13.45
CA GLU A 188 -6.28 9.19 14.03
C GLU A 188 -5.55 8.37 12.95
N SER A 189 -6.26 7.96 11.88
CA SER A 189 -5.65 7.26 10.76
C SER A 189 -4.57 8.07 10.04
N LEU A 190 -4.55 9.40 10.18
CA LEU A 190 -3.53 10.26 9.59
C LEU A 190 -2.15 10.02 10.21
N ASN A 191 -2.12 9.65 11.51
CA ASN A 191 -0.89 9.38 12.24
C ASN A 191 -0.15 8.14 11.70
N TRP A 192 -0.85 7.27 10.94
CA TRP A 192 -0.23 6.14 10.26
C TRP A 192 0.85 6.53 9.24
N PHE A 193 0.77 7.74 8.69
CA PHE A 193 1.64 8.23 7.61
C PHE A 193 2.17 9.63 7.93
N GLU A 194 2.30 10.00 9.20
CA GLU A 194 2.66 11.37 9.60
C GLU A 194 3.96 11.88 8.94
N ARG A 195 5.03 11.05 8.96
CA ARG A 195 6.32 11.40 8.35
C ARG A 195 6.20 11.53 6.84
N GLU A 196 5.45 10.61 6.23
CA GLU A 196 5.26 10.55 4.78
C GLU A 196 4.40 11.74 4.30
N LEU A 197 3.37 12.12 5.07
CA LEU A 197 2.56 13.32 4.86
C LEU A 197 3.38 14.59 4.94
N GLN A 198 4.24 14.72 5.94
CA GLN A 198 5.11 15.88 6.09
C GLN A 198 6.00 16.08 4.84
N GLN A 199 6.59 14.99 4.34
CA GLN A 199 7.39 15.02 3.10
C GLN A 199 6.58 15.45 1.87
N LEU A 200 5.32 15.00 1.76
CA LEU A 200 4.43 15.44 0.68
C LEU A 200 4.09 16.92 0.80
N GLN A 201 3.85 17.44 2.00
CA GLN A 201 3.48 18.85 2.22
C GLN A 201 4.65 19.81 1.99
N GLU A 202 5.87 19.40 2.32
CA GLU A 202 7.08 20.19 2.07
C GLU A 202 7.41 20.28 0.57
N SER A 203 6.80 19.42 -0.25
CA SER A 203 7.08 19.33 -1.68
C SER A 203 6.13 20.23 -2.50
N PRO A 204 6.63 21.28 -3.18
CA PRO A 204 5.78 22.24 -3.89
C PRO A 204 5.09 21.66 -5.14
N CYS A 205 5.53 20.49 -5.60
CA CYS A 205 4.93 19.78 -6.73
C CYS A 205 3.75 18.89 -6.33
N VAL A 206 3.37 18.84 -5.04
CA VAL A 206 2.29 17.99 -4.54
C VAL A 206 1.09 18.84 -4.13
N ASN A 207 -0.06 18.58 -4.76
CA ASN A 207 -1.36 19.09 -4.31
C ASN A 207 -2.02 18.03 -3.44
N LEU A 208 -2.18 18.32 -2.14
CA LEU A 208 -2.65 17.36 -1.15
C LEU A 208 -4.11 17.60 -0.75
N PHE A 209 -4.97 16.61 -0.99
CA PHE A 209 -6.39 16.64 -0.64
C PHE A 209 -6.70 15.55 0.39
N ILE A 210 -6.95 15.94 1.64
CA ILE A 210 -7.25 14.99 2.74
C ILE A 210 -8.72 15.08 3.13
N HIS A 211 -9.40 13.93 3.12
CA HIS A 211 -10.81 13.79 3.47
C HIS A 211 -11.01 12.84 4.66
N VAL A 212 -11.79 13.28 5.65
CA VAL A 212 -12.15 12.48 6.82
C VAL A 212 -13.66 12.26 6.86
N SER A 213 -14.10 11.00 6.83
CA SER A 213 -15.49 10.65 6.52
C SER A 213 -16.39 10.29 7.71
N ARG A 214 -15.85 9.95 8.89
CA ARG A 214 -16.64 9.49 10.05
C ARG A 214 -16.45 10.26 11.35
N ASP A 215 -15.59 11.26 11.37
CA ASP A 215 -15.45 12.07 12.58
C ASP A 215 -16.56 13.13 12.62
N ASP A 216 -17.42 13.04 13.64
CA ASP A 216 -18.21 14.16 14.14
C ASP A 216 -17.26 15.18 14.76
N VAL A 217 -16.47 15.86 13.94
CA VAL A 217 -15.66 16.97 14.43
C VAL A 217 -16.62 18.12 14.68
N THR A 218 -17.13 18.26 15.90
CA THR A 218 -17.54 19.57 16.42
C THR A 218 -16.34 20.51 16.29
N SER A 219 -16.57 21.74 15.83
CA SER A 219 -15.52 22.78 15.71
C SER A 219 -14.70 22.97 17.00
N GLU A 220 -15.21 22.50 18.14
CA GLU A 220 -14.56 22.49 19.45
C GLU A 220 -13.45 21.41 19.60
N ASP A 221 -13.52 20.24 18.96
CA ASP A 221 -12.46 19.22 19.11
C ASP A 221 -11.20 19.58 18.32
N CYS A 222 -11.35 20.33 17.22
CA CYS A 222 -10.22 21.02 16.58
C CYS A 222 -9.54 22.00 17.55
N SER A 223 -10.31 22.65 18.44
CA SER A 223 -9.77 23.58 19.42
C SER A 223 -9.20 22.89 20.67
N ARG A 224 -9.74 21.73 21.07
CA ARG A 224 -9.25 20.94 22.21
C ARG A 224 -7.98 20.17 21.91
N LEU A 225 -7.82 19.64 20.69
CA LEU A 225 -6.51 19.12 20.25
C LEU A 225 -5.49 20.26 20.14
N ASN A 226 -5.91 21.44 19.66
CA ASN A 226 -5.06 22.63 19.70
C ASN A 226 -4.72 23.06 21.14
N SER A 227 -5.63 22.96 22.11
CA SER A 227 -5.40 23.42 23.49
C SER A 227 -4.63 22.42 24.35
N ALA A 228 -4.82 21.10 24.14
CA ALA A 228 -4.04 20.05 24.79
C ALA A 228 -2.57 20.06 24.34
N LEU A 229 -2.29 20.61 23.15
CA LEU A 229 -0.95 20.88 22.63
C LEU A 229 -0.36 22.22 23.11
N VAL A 230 -1.18 23.12 23.68
CA VAL A 230 -0.77 24.46 24.14
C VAL A 230 -0.58 24.53 25.67
N ALA A 231 -1.20 23.63 26.44
CA ALA A 231 -1.13 23.62 27.91
C ALA A 231 -0.05 22.69 28.49
N GLY A 232 1.18 22.78 27.96
CA GLY A 232 2.36 22.15 28.56
C GLY A 232 3.17 23.17 29.37
N ASP A 233 3.08 23.08 30.69
CA ASP A 233 3.71 23.97 31.67
C ASP A 233 5.23 24.13 31.53
N VAL A 234 5.65 25.37 31.78
CA VAL A 234 7.03 25.87 31.83
C VAL A 234 7.70 25.40 33.12
N GLU A 235 8.69 24.50 33.05
CA GLU A 235 10.02 24.61 33.70
C GLU A 235 10.84 23.30 33.67
N LYS A 236 12.15 23.47 33.38
CA LYS A 236 13.32 22.56 33.58
C LYS A 236 13.59 21.40 32.59
N GLY A 237 14.44 21.73 31.60
CA GLY A 237 15.82 21.20 31.53
C GLY A 237 16.14 19.88 30.81
N LYS A 238 16.60 20.03 29.55
CA LYS A 238 17.59 19.23 28.77
C LYS A 238 17.13 18.17 27.73
N GLU A 239 17.62 18.45 26.53
CA GLU A 239 17.87 17.67 25.29
C GLU A 239 16.71 17.39 24.33
N GLU A 240 16.87 17.96 23.13
CA GLU A 240 15.86 18.35 22.15
C GLU A 240 15.57 17.25 21.11
N ALA A 241 14.29 16.89 20.98
CA ALA A 241 13.71 16.31 19.78
C ALA A 241 12.59 17.25 19.29
N ASN A 242 12.88 17.98 18.22
CA ASN A 242 12.10 19.13 17.75
C ASN A 242 10.88 18.66 16.93
N GLY A 243 9.76 18.39 17.60
CA GLY A 243 8.47 18.08 16.96
C GLY A 243 7.63 19.35 16.75
N ARG A 244 7.72 19.96 15.56
CA ARG A 244 6.82 21.05 15.14
C ARG A 244 5.54 20.44 14.54
N SER A 245 4.39 20.65 15.18
CA SER A 245 3.09 20.20 14.69
C SER A 245 2.62 21.03 13.47
N ILE A 246 2.10 20.32 12.48
CA ILE A 246 1.81 20.75 11.09
C ILE A 246 0.50 21.56 10.99
N PRO A 247 0.45 22.70 10.26
CA PRO A 247 -0.80 23.37 9.93
C PRO A 247 -1.50 22.69 8.73
N LEU A 248 -2.62 21.98 8.98
CA LEU A 248 -3.42 21.28 7.97
C LEU A 248 -4.60 22.13 7.45
N SER A 249 -4.33 23.03 6.50
CA SER A 249 -5.32 23.96 5.95
C SER A 249 -6.35 23.34 4.98
N ASP A 250 -6.19 22.09 4.55
CA ASP A 250 -7.01 21.46 3.49
C ASP A 250 -7.82 20.22 3.95
N ARG A 251 -8.05 20.06 5.26
CA ARG A 251 -8.90 18.97 5.78
C ARG A 251 -10.36 19.22 5.42
N ARG A 252 -10.90 18.40 4.50
CA ARG A 252 -12.31 18.47 4.09
C ARG A 252 -13.12 17.38 4.80
N LYS A 253 -14.28 17.77 5.33
CA LYS A 253 -15.20 16.82 5.99
C LYS A 253 -15.99 16.04 4.95
N GLY A 254 -16.28 14.77 5.28
CA GLY A 254 -17.13 13.90 4.49
C GLY A 254 -16.39 13.08 3.44
N ARG A 255 -17.11 12.12 2.84
CA ARG A 255 -16.59 11.32 1.74
C ARG A 255 -16.47 12.22 0.50
N PRO A 256 -15.30 12.31 -0.14
CA PRO A 256 -15.16 13.09 -1.36
C PRO A 256 -15.98 12.47 -2.48
N ASP A 257 -16.52 13.33 -3.33
CA ASP A 257 -16.86 12.93 -4.69
C ASP A 257 -15.56 12.78 -5.49
N THR A 258 -15.03 11.56 -5.48
CA THR A 258 -13.76 11.25 -6.14
C THR A 258 -13.84 11.45 -7.64
N ALA A 259 -15.01 11.29 -8.24
CA ALA A 259 -15.21 11.53 -9.68
C ALA A 259 -15.05 13.02 -9.99
N ASN A 260 -15.72 13.89 -9.23
CA ASN A 260 -15.63 15.34 -9.42
C ASN A 260 -14.24 15.89 -9.11
N LEU A 261 -13.57 15.42 -8.05
CA LEU A 261 -12.19 15.83 -7.76
C LEU A 261 -11.23 15.40 -8.86
N LEU A 262 -11.38 14.17 -9.36
CA LEU A 262 -10.56 13.65 -10.44
C LEU A 262 -10.79 14.46 -11.73
N ALA A 263 -12.04 14.73 -12.09
CA ALA A 263 -12.39 15.56 -13.23
C ALA A 263 -11.80 16.97 -13.11
N GLY A 264 -11.85 17.57 -11.90
CA GLY A 264 -11.20 18.86 -11.63
C GLY A 264 -9.69 18.81 -11.84
N CYS A 265 -9.01 17.76 -11.38
CA CYS A 265 -7.56 17.59 -11.62
C CYS A 265 -7.24 17.40 -13.11
N ILE A 266 -8.05 16.61 -13.82
CA ILE A 266 -7.89 16.36 -15.26
C ILE A 266 -8.12 17.65 -16.06
N SER A 267 -9.10 18.47 -15.69
CA SER A 267 -9.40 19.74 -16.38
C SER A 267 -8.27 20.78 -16.30
N GLN A 268 -7.37 20.65 -15.34
CA GLN A 268 -6.17 21.50 -15.22
C GLN A 268 -5.04 21.06 -16.17
N CYS A 269 -5.20 19.93 -16.87
CA CYS A 269 -4.19 19.37 -17.74
C CYS A 269 -4.41 19.76 -19.20
N SER A 270 -3.31 19.94 -19.94
CA SER A 270 -3.35 20.11 -21.38
C SER A 270 -3.79 18.81 -22.08
N LEU A 271 -4.45 18.93 -23.23
CA LEU A 271 -4.93 17.78 -24.02
C LEU A 271 -3.83 16.85 -24.52
N GLU A 272 -2.58 17.32 -24.58
CA GLU A 272 -1.42 16.54 -25.02
C GLU A 272 -0.70 15.83 -23.87
N SER A 273 -1.05 16.14 -22.61
CA SER A 273 -0.39 15.57 -21.44
C SER A 273 -0.77 14.10 -21.24
N ARG A 274 0.21 13.30 -20.80
CA ARG A 274 -0.01 11.92 -20.34
C ARG A 274 -0.23 11.92 -18.84
N ILE A 275 -1.39 11.44 -18.40
CA ILE A 275 -1.80 11.41 -17.00
C ILE A 275 -1.72 9.98 -16.48
N GLY A 276 -0.97 9.77 -15.41
CA GLY A 276 -0.92 8.49 -14.69
C GLY A 276 -1.83 8.54 -13.47
N VAL A 277 -2.83 7.67 -13.39
CA VAL A 277 -3.72 7.57 -12.23
C VAL A 277 -3.42 6.30 -11.46
N GLY A 278 -3.01 6.41 -10.20
CA GLY A 278 -2.82 5.29 -9.28
C GLY A 278 -3.89 5.29 -8.20
N ALA A 279 -4.67 4.22 -8.05
CA ALA A 279 -5.75 4.16 -7.07
C ALA A 279 -5.77 2.87 -6.24
N CYS A 280 -5.96 2.98 -4.93
CA CYS A 280 -6.14 1.85 -4.02
C CYS A 280 -7.14 2.20 -2.92
N GLY A 281 -8.16 1.36 -2.71
CA GLY A 281 -9.22 1.64 -1.73
C GLY A 281 -10.46 0.79 -1.91
N PRO A 282 -11.59 1.17 -1.26
CA PRO A 282 -12.86 0.47 -1.38
C PRO A 282 -13.34 0.35 -2.82
N ILE A 283 -14.00 -0.76 -3.16
CA ILE A 283 -14.40 -1.06 -4.54
C ILE A 283 -15.27 0.04 -5.17
N GLN A 284 -16.18 0.64 -4.40
CA GLN A 284 -17.06 1.71 -4.89
C GLN A 284 -16.25 2.97 -5.27
N MET A 285 -15.17 3.26 -4.55
CA MET A 285 -14.28 4.38 -4.84
C MET A 285 -13.53 4.14 -6.16
N ILE A 286 -13.05 2.91 -6.35
CA ILE A 286 -12.30 2.52 -7.55
C ILE A 286 -13.20 2.49 -8.79
N GLU A 287 -14.45 2.03 -8.64
CA GLU A 287 -15.46 2.08 -9.71
C GLU A 287 -15.79 3.52 -10.11
N ALA A 288 -16.04 4.40 -9.14
CA ALA A 288 -16.29 5.83 -9.42
C ALA A 288 -15.12 6.51 -10.14
N ILE A 289 -13.87 6.21 -9.76
CA ILE A 289 -12.66 6.71 -10.45
C ILE A 289 -12.62 6.21 -11.89
N ARG A 290 -12.91 4.92 -12.09
CA ARG A 290 -12.91 4.30 -13.41
C ARG A 290 -13.94 4.96 -14.32
N ASP A 291 -15.16 5.15 -13.84
CA ASP A 291 -16.25 5.77 -14.61
C ASP A 291 -15.93 7.22 -14.97
N ALA A 292 -15.34 7.98 -14.04
CA ALA A 292 -14.91 9.35 -14.28
C ALA A 292 -13.79 9.45 -15.35
N ILE A 293 -12.85 8.51 -15.35
CA ILE A 293 -11.80 8.44 -16.37
C ILE A 293 -12.38 8.09 -17.73
N TYR A 294 -13.33 7.16 -17.79
CA TYR A 294 -14.01 6.80 -19.03
C TYR A 294 -14.72 8.00 -19.66
N GLN A 295 -15.47 8.76 -18.86
CA GLN A 295 -16.15 9.97 -19.33
C GLN A 295 -15.14 11.01 -19.82
N SER A 296 -14.09 11.27 -19.04
CA SER A 296 -13.05 12.25 -19.39
C SER A 296 -12.26 11.88 -20.66
N THR A 297 -12.10 10.58 -20.94
CA THR A 297 -11.39 10.10 -22.13
C THR A 297 -12.27 10.19 -23.38
N TYR A 298 -13.59 9.97 -23.23
CA TYR A 298 -14.54 10.02 -24.34
C TYR A 298 -14.67 11.44 -24.93
N ASP A 299 -14.56 12.46 -24.08
CA ASP A 299 -14.75 13.87 -24.46
C ASP A 299 -13.52 14.51 -25.16
N ASN A 300 -12.76 13.74 -25.95
CA ASN A 300 -11.47 14.15 -26.56
C ASN A 300 -10.41 14.62 -25.54
N GLY A 301 -10.43 14.07 -24.33
CA GLY A 301 -9.51 14.43 -23.25
C GLY A 301 -8.07 13.93 -23.44
N PRO A 302 -7.19 14.23 -22.46
CA PRO A 302 -5.80 13.78 -22.45
C PRO A 302 -5.67 12.25 -22.38
N SER A 303 -4.47 11.74 -22.64
CA SER A 303 -4.19 10.30 -22.51
C SER A 303 -4.05 9.91 -21.04
N ILE A 304 -4.95 9.06 -20.55
CA ILE A 304 -5.02 8.66 -19.13
C ILE A 304 -4.74 7.16 -18.98
N ALA A 305 -3.79 6.80 -18.12
CA ALA A 305 -3.51 5.42 -17.75
C ALA A 305 -3.91 5.17 -16.29
N LEU A 306 -4.89 4.28 -16.07
CA LEU A 306 -5.37 3.91 -14.74
C LEU A 306 -4.70 2.63 -14.24
N TYR A 307 -4.17 2.69 -13.02
CA TYR A 307 -3.59 1.56 -12.30
C TYR A 307 -4.29 1.42 -10.95
N THR A 308 -4.92 0.26 -10.75
CA THR A 308 -5.67 -0.04 -9.53
C THR A 308 -5.06 -1.23 -8.82
N GLU A 309 -4.88 -1.09 -7.51
CA GLU A 309 -4.49 -2.19 -6.63
C GLU A 309 -5.75 -2.71 -5.94
N VAL A 310 -6.46 -3.64 -6.60
CA VAL A 310 -7.63 -4.33 -6.04
C VAL A 310 -7.50 -5.81 -6.35
N GLY A 311 -7.59 -6.64 -5.31
CA GLY A 311 -7.36 -8.08 -5.37
C GLY A 311 -8.32 -8.93 -6.21
N ASN A 312 -9.07 -8.35 -7.17
CA ASN A 312 -9.86 -9.14 -8.14
C ASN A 312 -10.48 -8.38 -9.33
N LEU A 313 -10.03 -7.17 -9.68
CA LEU A 313 -10.58 -6.47 -10.86
C LEU A 313 -9.65 -6.58 -12.07
N PRO A 314 -10.18 -6.80 -13.29
CA PRO A 314 -9.36 -6.86 -14.50
C PRO A 314 -8.60 -5.54 -14.70
N ARG A 315 -7.30 -5.65 -15.02
CA ARG A 315 -6.46 -4.51 -15.40
C ARG A 315 -7.01 -3.93 -16.71
N LEU A 316 -7.54 -2.72 -16.65
CA LEU A 316 -7.99 -1.99 -17.82
C LEU A 316 -6.85 -1.12 -18.33
N HIS A 317 -6.16 -1.60 -19.36
CA HIS A 317 -5.31 -0.75 -20.19
C HIS A 317 -6.22 -0.01 -21.17
N ILE A 318 -6.69 1.18 -20.79
CA ILE A 318 -7.35 2.09 -21.74
C ILE A 318 -6.23 2.86 -22.44
N ALA A 319 -5.62 2.23 -23.44
CA ALA A 319 -4.80 2.95 -24.39
C ALA A 319 -5.74 3.55 -25.45
N ALA A 320 -6.10 4.83 -25.30
CA ALA A 320 -6.68 5.58 -26.42
C ALA A 320 -5.58 5.82 -27.46
N SER A 321 -5.27 4.79 -28.24
CA SER A 321 -4.52 4.92 -29.49
C SER A 321 -5.53 5.05 -30.63
N ALA A 322 -5.93 6.28 -30.91
CA ALA A 322 -6.51 6.62 -32.21
C ALA A 322 -6.20 8.10 -32.53
N ARG A 323 -4.94 8.37 -32.84
CA ARG A 323 -4.57 9.48 -33.74
C ARG A 323 -3.50 8.96 -34.70
N TYR A 324 -3.94 8.26 -35.74
CA TYR A 324 -3.89 8.67 -37.16
C TYR A 324 -4.52 7.57 -38.00
#